data_AF-A0A2T5JHK0-F1
#
_entry.id   AF-A0A2T5JHK0-F1
#
_cell.length_a   1.000
_cell.length_b   1.000
_cell.length_c   1.000
_cell.angle_alpha   90.00
_cell.angle_beta   90.00
_cell.angle_gamma   90.00
#
_symmetry.space_group_name_H-M   'P 1'
#
loop_
_entity.id
_entity.type
_entity.pdbx_description
1 polymer ?
#
loop_
_entity_poly.entity_id
_entity_poly.type
_entity_poly.pdbx_seq_one_letter_code
_entity_poly.pdbx_strand_id
1 'polypeptide(L)'
;MKLFVGLDVSLEKTAICVINEHGKIVREAQAASEPEALARWIGDQDGTIAAIGLEAGPLSQWLHRGLTGAGLDVVLMETRQVKGALKAMPIKTDRRDAEGIARLLHLGWFRPVHCKSVSAQEVRAVLSARKAVQQGFITLEMSLRGLLRNFGLKVGTISRGGFEQRIRELAAGNPMLIAATEPMLRARSALRRELAGLERLVRQLAHEDPVCLRLMSMPGIGAVVALTYRSAVDDPARFTSSKKVGPWVGLTPSRNQSGERDVSGGITKAGDVNLRRALCQAATVMMHRGRANWLRSWAAKLARRRGAKRAMVALARRIAVILHRMWKDDTDFRFDLPVFPAG
;
A
#
# COMPACT_ATOMS: atom_id res chain seq x y z
N MET A 1 -35.71 6.85 15.73
CA MET A 1 -34.40 6.97 16.40
C MET A 1 -33.31 6.53 15.42
N LYS A 2 -32.31 7.38 15.21
CA LYS A 2 -31.13 7.07 14.40
C LYS A 2 -30.07 6.35 15.25
N LEU A 3 -29.46 5.33 14.65
CA LEU A 3 -28.46 4.48 15.29
C LEU A 3 -27.14 4.53 14.52
N PHE A 4 -26.04 4.64 15.27
CA PHE A 4 -24.68 4.58 14.75
C PHE A 4 -24.01 3.33 15.30
N VAL A 5 -23.49 2.49 14.40
CA VAL A 5 -22.92 1.19 14.77
C VAL A 5 -21.41 1.23 14.59
N GLY A 6 -20.66 0.90 15.63
CA GLY A 6 -19.21 0.70 15.56
C GLY A 6 -18.88 -0.78 15.58
N LEU A 7 -18.03 -1.21 14.64
CA LEU A 7 -17.55 -2.58 14.51
C LEU A 7 -16.04 -2.61 14.74
N ASP A 8 -15.62 -3.27 15.82
CA ASP A 8 -14.23 -3.65 16.02
C ASP A 8 -14.02 -5.10 15.56
N VAL A 9 -13.32 -5.25 14.43
CA VAL A 9 -13.29 -6.47 13.64
C VAL A 9 -12.05 -7.30 13.96
N SER A 10 -12.26 -8.51 14.46
CA SER A 10 -11.24 -9.57 14.56
C SER A 10 -11.55 -10.71 13.57
N LEU A 11 -10.66 -11.72 13.48
CA LEU A 11 -10.78 -12.78 12.48
C LEU A 11 -12.06 -13.61 12.64
N GLU A 12 -12.39 -14.04 13.86
CA GLU A 12 -13.53 -14.91 14.12
C GLU A 12 -14.78 -14.14 14.56
N LYS A 13 -14.59 -13.12 15.39
CA LYS A 13 -15.68 -12.34 16.01
C LYS A 13 -15.46 -10.85 15.83
N THR A 14 -16.56 -10.13 15.68
CA THR A 14 -16.61 -8.67 15.65
C THR A 14 -17.35 -8.18 16.88
N ALA A 15 -16.73 -7.28 17.63
CA ALA A 15 -17.39 -6.56 18.71
C ALA A 15 -18.22 -5.42 18.14
N ILE A 16 -19.44 -5.27 18.64
CA ILE A 16 -20.43 -4.34 18.10
C ILE A 16 -20.90 -3.41 19.21
N CYS A 17 -20.89 -2.11 18.94
CA CYS A 17 -21.50 -1.10 19.81
C CYS A 17 -22.49 -0.26 18.99
N VAL A 18 -23.69 -0.07 19.53
CA VAL A 18 -24.76 0.75 18.93
C VAL A 18 -25.02 1.93 19.83
N ILE A 19 -24.91 3.14 19.29
CA ILE A 19 -25.26 4.38 19.98
C ILE A 19 -26.36 5.13 19.25
N ASN A 20 -27.21 5.83 19.98
CA ASN A 20 -28.26 6.67 19.38
C ASN A 20 -27.74 8.07 19.00
N GLU A 21 -28.62 8.87 18.42
CA GLU A 21 -28.38 10.29 18.07
C GLU A 21 -28.01 11.22 19.24
N HIS A 22 -28.19 10.78 20.48
CA HIS A 22 -27.76 11.50 21.68
C HIS A 22 -26.43 10.98 22.26
N GLY A 23 -25.75 10.05 21.55
CA GLY A 23 -24.49 9.46 21.99
C GLY A 23 -24.61 8.49 23.16
N LYS A 24 -25.83 8.05 23.50
CA LYS A 24 -26.10 7.02 24.52
C LYS A 24 -25.98 5.63 23.89
N ILE A 25 -25.30 4.73 24.58
CA ILE A 25 -25.22 3.31 24.20
C ILE A 25 -26.61 2.70 24.32
N VAL A 26 -27.08 2.12 23.21
CA VAL A 26 -28.36 1.39 23.12
C VAL A 26 -28.13 -0.09 23.30
N ARG A 27 -27.08 -0.63 22.66
CA ARG A 27 -26.78 -2.07 22.68
C ARG A 27 -25.31 -2.34 22.44
N GLU A 28 -24.82 -3.42 23.03
CA GLU A 28 -23.50 -3.98 22.78
C GLU A 28 -23.63 -5.49 22.55
N ALA A 29 -22.83 -6.04 21.63
CA ALA A 29 -22.86 -7.47 21.32
C ALA A 29 -21.56 -7.93 20.66
N GLN A 30 -21.53 -9.22 20.35
CA GLN A 30 -20.56 -9.83 19.46
C GLN A 30 -21.28 -10.68 18.43
N ALA A 31 -20.78 -10.71 17.21
CA ALA A 31 -21.22 -11.61 16.16
C ALA A 31 -20.02 -12.22 15.43
N ALA A 32 -20.26 -13.26 14.63
CA ALA A 32 -19.22 -13.76 13.73
C ALA A 32 -18.78 -12.65 12.77
N SER A 33 -17.50 -12.63 12.40
CA SER A 33 -16.94 -11.68 11.43
C SER A 33 -17.32 -12.03 9.98
N GLU A 34 -18.60 -12.27 9.75
CA GLU A 34 -19.22 -12.69 8.50
C GLU A 34 -20.27 -11.64 8.09
N PRO A 35 -20.31 -11.20 6.82
CA PRO A 35 -21.26 -10.18 6.39
C PRO A 35 -22.72 -10.54 6.68
N GLU A 36 -23.12 -11.79 6.45
CA GLU A 36 -24.49 -12.25 6.65
C GLU A 36 -24.88 -12.28 8.13
N ALA A 37 -23.93 -12.63 9.02
CA ALA A 37 -24.16 -12.63 10.46
C ALA A 37 -24.29 -11.21 10.99
N LEU A 38 -23.42 -10.31 10.55
CA LEU A 38 -23.45 -8.90 10.91
C LEU A 38 -24.68 -8.20 10.34
N ALA A 39 -25.04 -8.43 9.08
CA ALA A 39 -26.22 -7.83 8.45
C ALA A 39 -27.51 -8.25 9.15
N ARG A 40 -27.67 -9.54 9.49
CA ARG A 40 -28.83 -10.02 10.27
C ARG A 40 -28.89 -9.31 11.62
N TRP A 41 -27.79 -9.36 12.37
CA TRP A 41 -27.76 -8.78 13.71
C TRP A 41 -28.05 -7.27 13.70
N ILE A 42 -27.53 -6.53 12.72
CA ILE A 42 -27.76 -5.09 12.56
C ILE A 42 -29.19 -4.81 12.08
N GLY A 43 -29.77 -5.67 11.25
CA GLY A 43 -31.16 -5.57 10.79
C GLY A 43 -32.19 -5.75 11.92
N ASP A 44 -31.85 -6.54 12.94
CA ASP A 44 -32.70 -6.80 14.12
C ASP A 44 -32.71 -5.66 15.16
N GLN A 45 -32.18 -4.48 14.84
CA GLN A 45 -32.15 -3.34 15.78
C GLN A 45 -33.39 -2.46 15.67
N ASP A 46 -33.93 -2.07 16.82
CA ASP A 46 -35.05 -1.13 16.91
C ASP A 46 -34.61 0.31 16.59
N GLY A 47 -34.63 0.68 15.31
CA GLY A 47 -34.33 2.02 14.84
C GLY A 47 -33.84 2.07 13.40
N THR A 48 -33.55 3.29 12.93
CA THR A 48 -32.96 3.49 11.60
C THR A 48 -31.44 3.51 11.73
N ILE A 49 -30.75 2.55 11.11
CA ILE A 49 -29.30 2.55 11.03
C ILE A 49 -28.86 3.72 10.15
N ALA A 50 -28.22 4.72 10.76
CA ALA A 50 -27.75 5.92 10.08
C ALA A 50 -26.41 5.68 9.39
N ALA A 51 -25.50 4.96 10.06
CA ALA A 51 -24.21 4.56 9.50
C ALA A 51 -23.57 3.44 10.33
N ILE A 52 -22.69 2.68 9.68
CA ILE A 52 -21.85 1.63 10.29
C ILE A 52 -20.39 1.99 10.06
N GLY A 53 -19.59 2.07 11.12
CA GLY A 53 -18.17 2.36 11.07
C GLY A 53 -17.35 1.11 11.35
N LEU A 54 -16.31 0.88 10.55
CA LEU A 54 -15.27 -0.12 10.84
C LEU A 54 -13.89 0.39 10.46
N GLU A 55 -12.87 0.01 11.23
CA GLU A 55 -11.49 0.35 10.91
C GLU A 55 -11.02 -0.35 9.63
N ALA A 56 -10.26 0.35 8.79
CA ALA A 56 -9.64 -0.26 7.62
C ALA A 56 -8.64 -1.35 8.04
N GLY A 57 -8.82 -2.57 7.54
CA GLY A 57 -8.07 -3.75 7.93
C GLY A 57 -8.20 -4.90 6.92
N PRO A 58 -7.66 -6.10 7.22
CA PRO A 58 -7.64 -7.23 6.30
C PRO A 58 -9.03 -7.67 5.83
N LEU A 59 -10.00 -7.76 6.75
CA LEU A 59 -11.38 -8.16 6.46
C LEU A 59 -12.27 -7.00 6.00
N SER A 60 -11.84 -5.76 6.24
CA SER A 60 -12.73 -4.60 6.18
C SER A 60 -13.35 -4.39 4.80
N GLN A 61 -12.62 -4.67 3.72
CA GLN A 61 -13.15 -4.50 2.37
C GLN A 61 -14.20 -5.55 1.98
N TRP A 62 -14.06 -6.78 2.48
CA TRP A 62 -15.03 -7.84 2.25
C TRP A 62 -16.29 -7.60 3.08
N LEU A 63 -16.12 -7.26 4.37
CA LEU A 63 -17.24 -6.88 5.25
C LEU A 63 -17.99 -5.66 4.73
N HIS A 64 -17.28 -4.60 4.33
CA HIS A 64 -17.90 -3.42 3.73
C HIS A 64 -18.74 -3.80 2.51
N ARG A 65 -18.23 -4.63 1.59
CA ARG A 65 -19.01 -5.03 0.41
C ARG A 65 -20.26 -5.81 0.76
N GLY A 66 -20.16 -6.81 1.64
CA GLY A 66 -21.31 -7.62 2.00
C GLY A 66 -22.38 -6.81 2.74
N LEU A 67 -21.96 -5.93 3.65
CA LEU A 67 -22.88 -5.04 4.37
C LEU A 67 -23.52 -3.97 3.46
N THR A 68 -22.74 -3.35 2.56
CA THR A 68 -23.30 -2.43 1.55
C THR A 68 -24.25 -3.16 0.59
N GLY A 69 -23.93 -4.41 0.22
CA GLY A 69 -24.80 -5.26 -0.60
C GLY A 69 -26.13 -5.59 0.09
N ALA A 70 -26.15 -5.62 1.43
CA ALA A 70 -27.36 -5.74 2.24
C ALA A 70 -28.13 -4.41 2.42
N GLY A 71 -27.71 -3.33 1.74
CA GLY A 71 -28.36 -2.02 1.80
C GLY A 71 -27.97 -1.15 2.99
N LEU A 72 -26.91 -1.50 3.72
CA LEU A 72 -26.44 -0.75 4.88
C LEU A 72 -25.41 0.32 4.48
N ASP A 73 -25.49 1.50 5.09
CA ASP A 73 -24.49 2.56 4.91
C ASP A 73 -23.25 2.28 5.76
N VAL A 74 -22.14 1.94 5.10
CA VAL A 74 -20.92 1.45 5.73
C VAL A 74 -19.74 2.34 5.39
N VAL A 75 -19.00 2.74 6.42
CA VAL A 75 -17.86 3.64 6.33
C VAL A 75 -16.60 2.92 6.80
N LEU A 76 -15.64 2.76 5.90
CA LEU A 76 -14.28 2.39 6.28
C LEU A 76 -13.54 3.61 6.86
N MET A 77 -12.96 3.45 8.04
CA MET A 77 -12.28 4.53 8.76
C MET A 77 -10.76 4.38 8.71
N GLU A 78 -10.03 5.49 8.62
CA GLU A 78 -8.57 5.47 8.53
C GLU A 78 -7.91 5.00 9.84
N THR A 79 -7.11 3.94 9.74
CA THR A 79 -6.51 3.21 10.86
C THR A 79 -5.71 4.11 11.82
N ARG A 80 -4.93 5.08 11.32
CA ARG A 80 -4.09 5.91 12.19
C ARG A 80 -4.92 6.92 12.99
N GLN A 81 -5.99 7.45 12.40
CA GLN A 81 -6.90 8.35 13.08
C GLN A 81 -7.72 7.60 14.14
N VAL A 82 -8.29 6.44 13.78
CA VAL A 82 -9.03 5.59 14.73
C VAL A 82 -8.11 5.21 15.89
N LYS A 83 -6.94 4.64 15.61
CA LYS A 83 -5.95 4.30 16.64
C LYS A 83 -5.51 5.50 17.49
N GLY A 84 -5.37 6.68 16.87
CA GLY A 84 -5.00 7.91 17.57
C GLY A 84 -6.06 8.34 18.59
N ALA A 85 -7.33 8.26 18.22
CA ALA A 85 -8.46 8.55 19.11
C ALA A 85 -8.62 7.50 20.21
N LEU A 86 -8.56 6.20 19.85
CA LEU A 86 -8.72 5.11 20.81
C LEU A 86 -7.56 5.05 21.82
N LYS A 87 -6.34 5.47 21.45
CA LYS A 87 -5.19 5.51 22.36
C LYS A 87 -5.40 6.47 23.54
N ALA A 88 -6.28 7.46 23.42
CA ALA A 88 -6.61 8.35 24.54
C ALA A 88 -7.42 7.63 25.64
N MET A 89 -7.96 6.44 25.36
CA MET A 89 -8.69 5.63 26.34
C MET A 89 -7.71 4.76 27.15
N PRO A 90 -7.72 4.83 28.50
CA PRO A 90 -6.73 4.16 29.34
C PRO A 90 -6.88 2.63 29.40
N ILE A 91 -8.08 2.10 29.16
CA ILE A 91 -8.37 0.65 29.17
C ILE A 91 -8.76 0.25 27.75
N LYS A 92 -8.02 -0.71 27.19
CA LYS A 92 -8.25 -1.25 25.85
C LYS A 92 -8.98 -2.60 25.95
N THR A 93 -10.17 -2.65 25.35
CA THR A 93 -10.95 -3.89 25.16
C THR A 93 -11.70 -3.77 23.84
N ASP A 94 -11.98 -4.90 23.18
CA ASP A 94 -12.69 -4.90 21.88
C ASP A 94 -14.06 -4.18 21.98
N ARG A 95 -14.75 -4.33 23.12
CA ARG A 95 -15.99 -3.60 23.42
C ARG A 95 -15.80 -2.08 23.39
N ARG A 96 -14.73 -1.58 24.03
CA ARG A 96 -14.42 -0.14 24.09
C ARG A 96 -13.91 0.38 22.75
N ASP A 97 -13.20 -0.44 22.00
CA ASP A 97 -12.75 -0.09 20.66
C ASP A 97 -13.98 0.06 19.72
N ALA A 98 -14.94 -0.87 19.80
CA ALA A 98 -16.21 -0.77 19.08
C ALA A 98 -17.03 0.47 19.49
N GLU A 99 -17.10 0.77 20.80
CA GLU A 99 -17.72 2.00 21.32
C GLU A 99 -17.04 3.25 20.77
N GLY A 100 -15.70 3.30 20.80
CA GLY A 100 -14.94 4.42 20.28
C GLY A 100 -15.13 4.62 18.78
N ILE A 101 -15.22 3.53 18.00
CA ILE A 101 -15.57 3.58 16.57
C ILE A 101 -16.97 4.16 16.37
N ALA A 102 -17.97 3.68 17.13
CA ALA A 102 -19.35 4.18 17.05
C ALA A 102 -19.41 5.69 17.37
N ARG A 103 -18.70 6.14 18.40
CA ARG A 103 -18.61 7.55 18.80
C ARG A 103 -17.93 8.41 17.74
N LEU A 104 -16.81 7.96 17.18
CA LEU A 104 -16.13 8.67 16.10
C LEU A 104 -17.04 8.84 14.88
N LEU A 105 -17.79 7.79 14.54
CA LEU A 105 -18.76 7.81 13.45
C LEU A 105 -19.88 8.82 13.71
N HIS A 106 -20.49 8.77 14.89
CA HIS A 106 -21.55 9.68 15.30
C HIS A 106 -21.12 11.15 15.31
N LEU A 107 -19.90 11.44 15.78
CA LEU A 107 -19.32 12.78 15.77
C LEU A 107 -18.87 13.27 14.39
N GLY A 108 -18.86 12.39 13.37
CA GLY A 108 -18.27 12.70 12.07
C GLY A 108 -16.76 12.94 12.11
N TRP A 109 -16.07 12.55 13.19
CA TRP A 109 -14.66 12.87 13.40
C TRP A 109 -13.72 11.76 12.90
N PHE A 110 -13.85 11.43 11.61
CA PHE A 110 -13.06 10.40 10.95
C PHE A 110 -12.67 10.80 9.53
N ARG A 111 -11.73 10.05 8.95
CA ARG A 111 -11.38 10.14 7.53
C ARG A 111 -11.83 8.87 6.83
N PRO A 112 -12.72 8.96 5.83
CA PRO A 112 -13.17 7.78 5.11
C PRO A 112 -12.02 7.20 4.26
N VAL A 113 -11.97 5.88 4.19
CA VAL A 113 -11.07 5.11 3.35
C VAL A 113 -11.86 4.57 2.17
N HIS A 114 -11.32 4.77 0.97
CA HIS A 114 -11.91 4.20 -0.24
C HIS A 114 -11.86 2.68 -0.21
N CYS A 115 -13.04 2.06 -0.24
CA CYS A 115 -13.20 0.64 -0.51
C CYS A 115 -12.86 0.38 -1.98
N LYS A 116 -11.80 -0.39 -2.24
CA LYS A 116 -11.35 -0.60 -3.62
C LYS A 116 -12.33 -1.51 -4.37
N SER A 117 -12.39 -1.36 -5.68
CA SER A 117 -13.04 -2.31 -6.59
C SER A 117 -12.45 -3.73 -6.47
N VAL A 118 -13.22 -4.74 -6.90
CA VAL A 118 -12.80 -6.15 -6.83
C VAL A 118 -11.56 -6.34 -7.68
N SER A 119 -11.60 -5.84 -8.91
CA SER A 119 -10.48 -5.87 -9.85
C SER A 119 -9.21 -5.22 -9.29
N ALA A 120 -9.30 -4.07 -8.62
CA ALA A 120 -8.14 -3.46 -7.98
C ALA A 120 -7.58 -4.30 -6.82
N GLN A 121 -8.42 -5.01 -6.07
CA GLN A 121 -7.96 -5.93 -5.02
C GLN A 121 -7.27 -7.16 -5.61
N GLU A 122 -7.81 -7.75 -6.68
CA GLU A 122 -7.23 -8.89 -7.39
C GLU A 122 -5.85 -8.55 -7.96
N VAL A 123 -5.71 -7.41 -8.64
CA VAL A 123 -4.41 -6.92 -9.13
C VAL A 123 -3.41 -6.74 -7.97
N ARG A 124 -3.86 -6.20 -6.83
CA ARG A 124 -3.01 -6.05 -5.64
C ARG A 124 -2.63 -7.38 -5.00
N ALA A 125 -3.49 -8.39 -5.08
CA ALA A 125 -3.17 -9.74 -4.63
C ALA A 125 -2.03 -10.32 -5.47
N VAL A 126 -2.10 -10.21 -6.80
CA VAL A 126 -1.02 -10.63 -7.71
C VAL A 126 0.28 -9.88 -7.44
N LEU A 127 0.24 -8.55 -7.30
CA LEU A 127 1.41 -7.74 -6.97
C LEU A 127 2.03 -8.11 -5.62
N SER A 128 1.20 -8.44 -4.62
CA SER A 128 1.64 -8.84 -3.29
C SER A 128 2.27 -10.24 -3.32
N ALA A 129 1.67 -11.19 -4.03
CA ALA A 129 2.23 -12.53 -4.26
C ALA A 129 3.59 -12.43 -4.96
N ARG A 130 3.70 -11.63 -6.03
CA ARG A 130 4.97 -11.37 -6.72
C ARG A 130 6.04 -10.86 -5.74
N LYS A 131 5.69 -9.89 -4.91
CA LYS A 131 6.61 -9.32 -3.91
C LYS A 131 7.03 -10.36 -2.87
N ALA A 132 6.10 -11.19 -2.38
CA ALA A 132 6.37 -12.23 -1.40
C ALA A 132 7.33 -13.30 -1.97
N VAL A 133 7.06 -13.80 -3.17
CA VAL A 133 7.92 -14.77 -3.87
C VAL A 133 9.30 -14.18 -4.14
N GLN A 134 9.37 -12.93 -4.62
CA GLN A 134 10.65 -12.23 -4.83
C GLN A 134 11.45 -12.10 -3.54
N GLN A 135 10.78 -11.77 -2.42
CA GLN A 135 11.45 -11.64 -1.13
C GLN A 135 11.94 -13.00 -0.63
N GLY A 136 11.14 -14.07 -0.77
CA GLY A 136 11.55 -15.43 -0.43
C GLY A 136 12.79 -15.88 -1.23
N PHE A 137 12.83 -15.58 -2.53
CA PHE A 137 13.99 -15.85 -3.39
C PHE A 137 15.25 -15.14 -2.89
N ILE A 138 15.16 -13.84 -2.58
CA ILE A 138 16.28 -13.05 -2.06
C ILE A 138 16.72 -13.57 -0.68
N THR A 139 15.78 -13.89 0.20
CA THR A 139 16.07 -14.41 1.54
C THR A 139 16.86 -15.71 1.44
N LEU A 140 16.47 -16.65 0.57
CA LEU A 140 17.23 -17.89 0.37
C LEU A 140 18.65 -17.64 -0.14
N GLU A 141 18.86 -16.70 -1.07
CA GLU A 141 20.22 -16.33 -1.51
C GLU A 141 21.06 -15.77 -0.36
N MET A 142 20.49 -14.92 0.47
CA MET A 142 21.19 -14.36 1.63
C MET A 142 21.49 -15.41 2.68
N SER A 143 20.56 -16.33 2.95
CA SER A 143 20.76 -17.45 3.86
C SER A 143 21.86 -18.39 3.37
N LEU A 144 21.90 -18.73 2.07
CA LEU A 144 22.98 -19.52 1.47
C LEU A 144 24.35 -18.84 1.62
N ARG A 145 24.41 -17.53 1.36
CA ARG A 145 25.64 -16.74 1.56
C ARG A 145 26.06 -16.68 3.03
N GLY A 146 25.10 -16.58 3.95
CA GLY A 146 25.35 -16.57 5.39
C GLY A 146 25.87 -17.91 5.91
N LEU A 147 25.22 -19.01 5.50
CA LEU A 147 25.59 -20.37 5.88
C LEU A 147 27.05 -20.67 5.49
N LEU A 148 27.42 -20.44 4.23
CA LEU A 148 28.78 -20.72 3.75
C LEU A 148 29.84 -19.81 4.40
N ARG A 149 29.47 -18.58 4.77
CA ARG A 149 30.38 -17.64 5.45
C ARG A 149 30.90 -18.19 6.78
N ASN A 150 30.10 -18.98 7.50
CA ASN A 150 30.52 -19.59 8.77
C ASN A 150 31.69 -20.58 8.61
N PHE A 151 31.90 -21.09 7.39
CA PHE A 151 32.98 -22.02 7.05
C PHE A 151 34.13 -21.31 6.31
N GLY A 152 34.15 -19.97 6.30
CA GLY A 152 35.13 -19.19 5.53
C GLY A 152 34.88 -19.15 4.01
N LEU A 153 33.81 -19.80 3.53
CA LEU A 153 33.50 -19.94 2.12
C LEU A 153 32.74 -18.72 1.59
N LYS A 154 33.46 -17.82 0.90
CA LYS A 154 32.90 -16.57 0.38
C LYS A 154 32.38 -16.76 -1.03
N VAL A 155 31.06 -16.62 -1.17
CA VAL A 155 30.33 -16.72 -2.44
C VAL A 155 30.79 -15.68 -3.49
N GLY A 156 31.14 -14.47 -3.05
CA GLY A 156 31.62 -13.39 -3.93
C GLY A 156 30.55 -12.80 -4.86
N THR A 157 31.01 -12.02 -5.84
CA THR A 157 30.20 -11.46 -6.92
C THR A 157 30.01 -12.53 -8.00
N ILE A 158 28.78 -12.74 -8.47
CA ILE A 158 28.47 -13.81 -9.42
C ILE A 158 27.66 -13.23 -10.59
N SER A 159 27.93 -13.73 -11.78
CA SER A 159 27.18 -13.43 -13.01
C SER A 159 25.73 -13.95 -12.94
N ARG A 160 24.87 -13.49 -13.86
CA ARG A 160 23.49 -13.99 -13.94
C ARG A 160 23.50 -15.48 -14.29
N GLY A 161 23.01 -16.32 -13.38
CA GLY A 161 22.84 -17.76 -13.60
C GLY A 161 23.86 -18.65 -12.89
N GLY A 162 25.07 -18.16 -12.62
CA GLY A 162 26.14 -18.95 -11.99
C GLY A 162 25.99 -19.18 -10.48
N PHE A 163 24.91 -18.69 -9.85
CA PHE A 163 24.78 -18.73 -8.39
C PHE A 163 24.74 -20.15 -7.84
N GLU A 164 23.95 -21.03 -8.44
CA GLU A 164 23.78 -22.39 -7.93
C GLU A 164 25.05 -23.22 -8.10
N GLN A 165 25.68 -23.11 -9.27
CA GLN A 165 26.96 -23.75 -9.53
C GLN A 165 28.01 -23.32 -8.51
N ARG A 166 28.11 -22.00 -8.24
CA ARG A 166 29.05 -21.48 -7.25
C ARG A 166 28.81 -22.01 -5.84
N ILE A 167 27.55 -22.17 -5.43
CA ILE A 167 27.23 -22.77 -4.13
C ILE A 167 27.69 -24.23 -4.09
N ARG A 168 27.43 -25.01 -5.16
CA ARG A 168 27.87 -26.42 -5.24
C ARG A 168 29.39 -26.55 -5.23
N GLU A 169 30.12 -25.70 -5.95
CA GLU A 169 31.59 -25.64 -5.93
C GLU A 169 32.13 -25.42 -4.52
N LEU A 170 31.53 -24.47 -3.77
CA LEU A 170 31.98 -24.15 -2.42
C LEU A 170 31.63 -25.25 -1.40
N ALA A 171 30.50 -25.93 -1.59
CA ALA A 171 30.10 -27.04 -0.73
C ALA A 171 30.83 -28.35 -1.08
N ALA A 172 31.52 -28.42 -2.22
CA ALA A 172 32.23 -29.62 -2.67
C ALA A 172 33.24 -30.09 -1.62
N GLY A 173 33.29 -31.41 -1.40
CA GLY A 173 34.16 -32.02 -0.39
C GLY A 173 33.63 -31.97 1.06
N ASN A 174 32.48 -31.34 1.32
CA ASN A 174 31.82 -31.39 2.63
C ASN A 174 30.38 -31.94 2.51
N PRO A 175 30.15 -33.23 2.84
CA PRO A 175 28.84 -33.86 2.72
C PRO A 175 27.71 -33.14 3.47
N MET A 176 28.02 -32.55 4.64
CA MET A 176 27.03 -31.81 5.43
C MET A 176 26.64 -30.49 4.78
N LEU A 177 27.59 -29.77 4.17
CA LEU A 177 27.29 -28.56 3.41
C LEU A 177 26.49 -28.86 2.14
N ILE A 178 26.78 -29.96 1.46
CA ILE A 178 25.99 -30.42 0.31
C ILE A 178 24.55 -30.70 0.76
N ALA A 179 24.38 -31.49 1.82
CA ALA A 179 23.07 -31.83 2.38
C ALA A 179 22.27 -30.60 2.83
N ALA A 180 22.94 -29.58 3.40
CA ALA A 180 22.29 -28.35 3.82
C ALA A 180 21.94 -27.40 2.66
N THR A 181 22.83 -27.27 1.66
CA THR A 181 22.67 -26.27 0.59
C THR A 181 21.77 -26.74 -0.55
N GLU A 182 21.78 -28.04 -0.90
CA GLU A 182 21.03 -28.53 -2.07
C GLU A 182 19.50 -28.36 -1.94
N PRO A 183 18.85 -28.63 -0.79
CA PRO A 183 17.42 -28.32 -0.61
C PRO A 183 17.11 -26.83 -0.78
N MET A 184 17.98 -25.95 -0.27
CA MET A 184 17.83 -24.50 -0.41
C MET A 184 17.97 -24.06 -1.88
N LEU A 185 18.87 -24.67 -2.64
CA LEU A 185 19.02 -24.43 -4.08
C LEU A 185 17.78 -24.86 -4.87
N ARG A 186 17.19 -26.03 -4.55
CA ARG A 186 15.92 -26.48 -5.15
C ARG A 186 14.77 -25.54 -4.85
N ALA A 187 14.62 -25.12 -3.59
CA ALA A 187 13.59 -24.15 -3.19
C ALA A 187 13.78 -22.80 -3.90
N ARG A 188 15.02 -22.30 -3.97
CA ARG A 188 15.36 -21.07 -4.71
C ARG A 188 15.02 -21.18 -6.19
N SER A 189 15.32 -22.33 -6.81
CA SER A 189 14.99 -22.59 -8.21
C SER A 189 13.49 -22.56 -8.46
N ALA A 190 12.70 -23.17 -7.57
CA ALA A 190 11.24 -23.13 -7.64
C ALA A 190 10.71 -21.70 -7.55
N LEU A 191 11.14 -20.93 -6.54
CA LEU A 191 10.73 -19.52 -6.39
C LEU A 191 11.11 -18.67 -7.60
N ARG A 192 12.25 -18.93 -8.24
CA ARG A 192 12.67 -18.24 -9.46
C ARG A 192 11.70 -18.50 -10.62
N ARG A 193 11.25 -19.75 -10.79
CA ARG A 193 10.27 -20.12 -11.83
C ARG A 193 8.92 -19.46 -11.58
N GLU A 194 8.42 -19.53 -10.34
CA GLU A 194 7.16 -18.89 -9.97
C GLU A 194 7.20 -17.37 -10.12
N LEU A 195 8.33 -16.74 -9.75
CA LEU A 195 8.52 -15.31 -9.95
C LEU A 195 8.46 -14.94 -11.43
N ALA A 196 9.07 -15.73 -12.32
CA ALA A 196 9.00 -15.50 -13.76
C ALA A 196 7.56 -15.66 -14.30
N GLY A 197 6.77 -16.59 -13.74
CA GLY A 197 5.34 -16.71 -14.02
C GLY A 197 4.56 -15.45 -13.63
N LEU A 198 4.72 -15.00 -12.38
CA LEU A 198 4.07 -13.78 -11.87
C LEU A 198 4.52 -12.52 -12.63
N GLU A 199 5.78 -12.44 -13.06
CA GLU A 199 6.28 -11.32 -13.88
C GLU A 199 5.72 -11.31 -15.30
N ARG A 200 5.37 -12.47 -15.87
CA ARG A 200 4.62 -12.53 -17.14
C ARG A 200 3.19 -12.04 -16.94
N LEU A 201 2.50 -12.54 -15.91
CA LEU A 201 1.13 -12.13 -15.60
C LEU A 201 1.02 -10.62 -15.33
N VAL A 202 1.91 -10.06 -14.50
CA VAL A 202 1.94 -8.61 -14.23
C VAL A 202 2.20 -7.80 -15.49
N ARG A 203 3.03 -8.28 -16.42
CA ARG A 203 3.20 -7.59 -17.71
C ARG A 203 1.93 -7.67 -18.53
N GLN A 204 1.32 -8.84 -18.66
CA GLN A 204 0.08 -9.02 -19.41
C GLN A 204 -1.02 -8.08 -18.91
N LEU A 205 -1.33 -8.12 -17.61
CA LEU A 205 -2.34 -7.25 -16.98
C LEU A 205 -2.08 -5.75 -17.24
N ALA A 206 -0.82 -5.33 -17.27
CA ALA A 206 -0.47 -3.94 -17.56
C ALA A 206 -0.64 -3.56 -19.05
N HIS A 207 -0.49 -4.52 -19.98
CA HIS A 207 -0.67 -4.28 -21.40
C HIS A 207 -2.15 -4.35 -21.82
N GLU A 208 -2.98 -5.08 -21.07
CA GLU A 208 -4.42 -5.16 -21.30
C GLU A 208 -5.19 -3.94 -20.73
N ASP A 209 -4.57 -3.14 -19.85
CA ASP A 209 -5.16 -1.93 -19.29
C ASP A 209 -4.65 -0.66 -20.03
N PRO A 210 -5.51 0.06 -20.78
CA PRO A 210 -5.13 1.29 -21.49
C PRO A 210 -4.56 2.38 -20.59
N VAL A 211 -5.05 2.48 -19.34
CA VAL A 211 -4.51 3.42 -18.37
C VAL A 211 -3.08 3.04 -18.03
N CYS A 212 -2.80 1.76 -17.79
CA CYS A 212 -1.44 1.31 -17.50
C CYS A 212 -0.48 1.56 -18.67
N LEU A 213 -0.90 1.30 -19.91
CA LEU A 213 -0.12 1.65 -21.11
C LEU A 213 0.22 3.13 -21.16
N ARG A 214 -0.76 4.00 -20.93
CA ARG A 214 -0.57 5.45 -20.87
C ARG A 214 0.39 5.86 -19.77
N LEU A 215 0.24 5.33 -18.55
CA LEU A 215 1.16 5.62 -17.44
C LEU A 215 2.60 5.19 -17.77
N MET A 216 2.77 4.09 -18.52
CA MET A 216 4.06 3.57 -18.96
C MET A 216 4.75 4.44 -20.04
N SER A 217 4.06 5.40 -20.66
CA SER A 217 4.70 6.41 -21.52
C SER A 217 5.69 7.31 -20.76
N MET A 218 5.53 7.43 -19.43
CA MET A 218 6.45 8.20 -18.59
C MET A 218 7.75 7.41 -18.31
N PRO A 219 8.94 7.99 -18.55
CA PRO A 219 10.21 7.34 -18.23
C PRO A 219 10.31 6.91 -16.76
N GLY A 220 10.70 5.66 -16.52
CA GLY A 220 10.79 5.09 -15.18
C GLY A 220 9.52 4.41 -14.67
N ILE A 221 8.41 4.48 -15.42
CA ILE A 221 7.20 3.72 -15.15
C ILE A 221 7.20 2.46 -16.02
N GLY A 222 7.23 1.30 -15.38
CA GLY A 222 7.00 0.01 -16.04
C GLY A 222 5.76 -0.69 -15.47
N ALA A 223 5.43 -1.88 -15.99
CA ALA A 223 4.22 -2.63 -15.65
C ALA A 223 3.92 -2.72 -14.13
N VAL A 224 4.93 -3.05 -13.32
CA VAL A 224 4.78 -3.15 -11.85
C VAL A 224 4.35 -1.80 -11.25
N VAL A 225 4.99 -0.70 -11.65
CA VAL A 225 4.69 0.64 -11.11
C VAL A 225 3.32 1.12 -11.59
N ALA A 226 3.01 0.92 -12.88
CA ALA A 226 1.73 1.30 -13.47
C ALA A 226 0.56 0.58 -12.78
N LEU A 227 0.60 -0.75 -12.66
CA LEU A 227 -0.44 -1.52 -11.96
C LEU A 227 -0.52 -1.20 -10.47
N THR A 228 0.62 -0.98 -9.80
CA THR A 228 0.62 -0.55 -8.39
C THR A 228 -0.08 0.79 -8.24
N TYR A 229 0.16 1.74 -9.15
CA TYR A 229 -0.49 3.04 -9.14
C TYR A 229 -1.99 2.94 -9.43
N ARG A 230 -2.34 2.29 -10.54
CA ARG A 230 -3.71 2.07 -11.03
C ARG A 230 -4.61 1.43 -9.97
N SER A 231 -4.15 0.36 -9.34
CA SER A 231 -4.91 -0.40 -8.33
C SER A 231 -4.90 0.24 -6.93
N ALA A 232 -3.94 1.12 -6.64
CA ALA A 232 -3.92 1.85 -5.37
C ALA A 232 -4.85 3.06 -5.38
N VAL A 233 -4.84 3.83 -6.47
CA VAL A 233 -5.75 4.95 -6.70
C VAL A 233 -7.17 4.43 -6.96
N ASP A 234 -7.29 3.39 -7.78
CA ASP A 234 -8.52 2.68 -8.18
C ASP A 234 -9.51 3.53 -8.98
N ASP A 235 -9.93 4.65 -8.41
CA ASP A 235 -10.73 5.69 -9.05
C ASP A 235 -9.96 7.02 -9.04
N PRO A 236 -9.71 7.68 -10.20
CA PRO A 236 -9.05 8.98 -10.26
C PRO A 236 -9.99 10.16 -9.89
N ALA A 237 -11.32 9.97 -9.91
CA ALA A 237 -12.27 11.04 -9.62
C ALA A 237 -12.34 11.38 -8.12
N ARG A 238 -12.07 10.42 -7.23
CA ARG A 238 -12.03 10.63 -5.76
C ARG A 238 -11.07 11.71 -5.27
N PHE A 239 -10.10 12.12 -6.08
CA PHE A 239 -9.20 13.22 -5.74
C PHE A 239 -9.72 14.54 -6.32
N THR A 240 -10.10 15.47 -5.44
CA THR A 240 -10.53 16.82 -5.84
C THR A 240 -9.43 17.59 -6.60
N SER A 241 -8.16 17.22 -6.42
CA SER A 241 -7.03 17.74 -7.18
C SER A 241 -5.87 16.75 -7.20
N SER A 242 -5.17 16.62 -8.33
CA SER A 242 -3.97 15.78 -8.44
C SER A 242 -2.91 16.11 -7.39
N LYS A 243 -2.84 17.37 -6.90
CA LYS A 243 -1.89 17.77 -5.85
C LYS A 243 -2.10 17.01 -4.54
N LYS A 244 -3.30 16.47 -4.28
CA LYS A 244 -3.63 15.68 -3.08
C LYS A 244 -3.06 14.26 -3.09
N VAL A 245 -2.66 13.73 -4.25
CA VAL A 245 -2.06 12.38 -4.34
C VAL A 245 -0.74 12.31 -3.58
N GLY A 246 0.10 13.33 -3.65
CA GLY A 246 1.39 13.37 -2.92
C GLY A 246 1.25 13.18 -1.40
N PRO A 247 0.44 14.01 -0.71
CA PRO A 247 0.10 13.81 0.70
C PRO A 247 -0.56 12.46 1.00
N TRP A 248 -1.46 11.99 0.14
CA TRP A 248 -2.17 10.72 0.32
C TRP A 248 -1.23 9.49 0.32
N VAL A 249 -0.19 9.51 -0.50
CA VAL A 249 0.87 8.46 -0.51
C VAL A 249 1.94 8.68 0.59
N GLY A 250 1.83 9.78 1.34
CA GLY A 250 2.76 10.14 2.41
C GLY A 250 4.13 10.61 1.91
N LEU A 251 4.18 11.25 0.73
CA LEU A 251 5.37 11.84 0.13
C LEU A 251 5.54 13.34 0.45
N THR A 252 4.79 13.85 1.42
CA THR A 252 4.86 15.24 1.89
C THR A 252 5.64 15.31 3.21
N PRO A 253 6.50 16.33 3.42
CA PRO A 253 7.16 16.57 4.71
C PRO A 253 6.14 16.72 5.85
N SER A 254 6.47 16.20 7.03
CA SER A 254 5.79 16.56 8.26
C SER A 254 6.12 18.00 8.62
N ARG A 255 5.15 18.72 9.19
CA ARG A 255 5.34 20.09 9.69
C ARG A 255 4.87 20.14 11.13
N ASN A 256 5.75 20.55 12.02
CA ASN A 256 5.43 20.83 13.41
C ASN A 256 5.57 22.33 13.60
N GLN A 257 4.44 23.01 13.74
CA GLN A 257 4.39 24.44 13.96
C GLN A 257 3.84 24.71 15.36
N SER A 258 4.65 25.30 16.22
CA SER A 258 4.23 25.94 17.47
C SER A 258 4.47 27.44 17.35
N GLY A 259 3.88 28.27 18.22
CA GLY A 259 3.83 29.74 18.09
C GLY A 259 5.15 30.40 17.64
N GLU A 260 6.29 29.89 18.08
CA GLU A 260 7.62 30.43 17.76
C GLU A 260 8.48 29.53 16.86
N ARG A 261 8.05 28.29 16.56
CA ARG A 261 8.87 27.30 15.84
C ARG A 261 8.10 26.67 14.69
N ASP A 262 8.63 26.78 13.47
CA ASP A 262 8.15 26.06 12.30
C ASP A 262 9.23 25.08 11.80
N VAL A 263 9.07 23.80 12.16
CA VAL A 263 10.03 22.75 11.83
C VAL A 263 9.44 21.83 10.76
N SER A 264 10.12 21.78 9.60
CA SER A 264 9.82 20.81 8.55
C SER A 264 10.70 19.56 8.70
N GLY A 265 10.05 18.41 8.92
CA GLY A 265 10.69 17.12 9.17
C GLY A 265 10.78 16.20 7.95
N GLY A 266 10.94 14.90 8.21
CA GLY A 266 10.90 13.87 7.18
C GLY A 266 9.51 13.72 6.54
N ILE A 267 9.38 12.89 5.51
CA ILE A 267 8.06 12.58 4.96
C ILE A 267 7.15 11.93 6.01
N THR A 268 5.84 12.17 5.93
CA THR A 268 4.87 11.62 6.90
C THR A 268 4.82 10.09 6.89
N LYS A 269 5.17 9.45 5.76
CA LYS A 269 5.06 8.00 5.52
C LYS A 269 3.64 7.45 5.70
N ALA A 270 2.64 8.32 5.78
CA ALA A 270 1.23 7.95 5.82
C ALA A 270 0.79 7.30 4.50
N GLY A 271 -0.28 6.50 4.51
CA GLY A 271 -0.82 5.86 3.31
C GLY A 271 -0.01 4.66 2.80
N ASP A 272 -0.19 4.33 1.53
CA ASP A 272 0.25 3.06 0.93
C ASP A 272 1.78 2.97 0.76
N VAL A 273 2.39 2.08 1.55
CA VAL A 273 3.85 1.84 1.56
C VAL A 273 4.34 1.26 0.23
N ASN A 274 3.55 0.38 -0.40
CA ASN A 274 3.93 -0.26 -1.66
C ASN A 274 3.92 0.75 -2.80
N LEU A 275 2.87 1.57 -2.88
CA LEU A 275 2.79 2.65 -3.88
C LEU A 275 3.93 3.66 -3.69
N ARG A 276 4.19 4.07 -2.45
CA ARG A 276 5.31 4.98 -2.15
C ARG A 276 6.65 4.39 -2.60
N ARG A 277 6.90 3.11 -2.34
CA ARG A 277 8.12 2.42 -2.77
C ARG A 277 8.23 2.38 -4.30
N ALA A 278 7.14 2.03 -4.98
CA ALA A 278 7.09 1.97 -6.45
C ALA A 278 7.39 3.33 -7.08
N LEU A 279 6.85 4.43 -6.54
CA LEU A 279 7.11 5.79 -7.01
C LEU A 279 8.57 6.22 -6.79
N CYS A 280 9.16 5.87 -5.64
CA CYS A 280 10.58 6.13 -5.39
C CYS A 280 11.47 5.32 -6.35
N GLN A 281 11.13 4.07 -6.63
CA GLN A 281 11.84 3.24 -7.61
C GLN A 281 11.73 3.83 -9.02
N ALA A 282 10.54 4.29 -9.41
CA ALA A 282 10.33 4.99 -10.68
C ALA A 282 11.19 6.25 -10.80
N ALA A 283 11.23 7.06 -9.74
CA ALA A 283 12.09 8.24 -9.68
C ALA A 283 13.58 7.88 -9.84
N THR A 284 14.04 6.79 -9.20
CA THR A 284 15.41 6.28 -9.38
C THR A 284 15.67 5.85 -10.82
N VAL A 285 14.77 5.09 -11.43
CA VAL A 285 14.92 4.67 -12.83
C VAL A 285 14.92 5.87 -13.77
N MET A 286 14.01 6.84 -13.58
CA MET A 286 13.98 8.07 -14.37
C MET A 286 15.30 8.84 -14.31
N MET A 287 15.91 8.95 -13.12
CA MET A 287 17.17 9.69 -12.95
C MET A 287 18.37 9.01 -13.61
N HIS A 288 18.46 7.68 -13.53
CA HIS A 288 19.67 6.93 -13.92
C HIS A 288 19.57 6.24 -15.28
N ARG A 289 18.37 5.91 -15.75
CA ARG A 289 18.13 5.12 -16.96
C ARG A 289 17.06 5.71 -17.89
N GLY A 290 16.34 6.73 -17.44
CA GLY A 290 15.27 7.34 -18.23
C GLY A 290 15.79 8.23 -19.35
N ARG A 291 15.05 8.28 -20.47
CA ARG A 291 15.25 9.26 -21.54
C ARG A 291 15.25 10.68 -20.97
N ALA A 292 16.11 11.56 -21.52
CA ALA A 292 16.14 12.97 -21.12
C ALA A 292 14.77 13.64 -21.31
N ASN A 293 14.36 14.44 -20.32
CA ASN A 293 13.08 15.15 -20.31
C ASN A 293 13.12 16.29 -19.28
N TRP A 294 12.15 17.21 -19.33
CA TRP A 294 12.07 18.37 -18.44
C TRP A 294 12.03 18.00 -16.95
N LEU A 295 11.36 16.90 -16.59
CA LEU A 295 11.16 16.48 -15.21
C LEU A 295 12.45 15.93 -14.60
N ARG A 296 13.22 15.16 -15.37
CA ARG A 296 14.59 14.71 -15.01
C ARG A 296 15.51 15.91 -14.82
N SER A 297 15.48 16.87 -15.74
CA SER A 297 16.29 18.10 -15.65
C SER A 297 15.94 18.95 -14.42
N TRP A 298 14.66 19.09 -14.11
CA TRP A 298 14.18 19.74 -12.90
C TRP A 298 14.69 19.03 -11.63
N ALA A 299 14.58 17.70 -11.59
CA ALA A 299 15.05 16.91 -10.45
C ALA A 299 16.57 16.99 -10.27
N ALA A 300 17.35 17.00 -11.35
CA ALA A 300 18.80 17.19 -11.31
C ALA A 300 19.20 18.58 -10.79
N LYS A 301 18.49 19.65 -11.20
CA LYS A 301 18.67 21.00 -10.65
C LYS A 301 18.33 21.05 -9.16
N LEU A 302 17.28 20.35 -8.73
CA LEU A 302 16.89 20.26 -7.33
C LEU A 302 17.93 19.48 -6.50
N ALA A 303 18.48 18.39 -7.04
CA ALA A 303 19.50 17.58 -6.38
C ALA A 303 20.75 18.40 -6.07
N ARG A 304 21.18 19.28 -7.00
CA ARG A 304 22.30 20.20 -6.77
C ARG A 304 22.04 21.21 -5.64
N ARG A 305 20.81 21.70 -5.50
CA ARG A 305 20.46 22.71 -4.48
C ARG A 305 20.11 22.15 -3.11
N ARG A 306 19.48 20.98 -3.04
CA ARG A 306 18.89 20.43 -1.80
C ARG A 306 19.34 19.01 -1.47
N GLY A 307 20.26 18.44 -2.24
CA GLY A 307 20.77 17.09 -2.06
C GLY A 307 19.92 16.00 -2.74
N ALA A 308 20.59 14.91 -3.12
CA ALA A 308 20.02 13.83 -3.93
C ALA A 308 18.79 13.16 -3.28
N LYS A 309 18.84 12.89 -1.96
CA LYS A 309 17.73 12.23 -1.24
C LYS A 309 16.44 13.07 -1.27
N ARG A 310 16.54 14.38 -1.04
CA ARG A 310 15.39 15.29 -1.07
C ARG A 310 14.83 15.43 -2.48
N ALA A 311 15.71 15.52 -3.49
CA ALA A 311 15.30 15.55 -4.89
C ALA A 311 14.58 14.27 -5.33
N MET A 312 15.04 13.10 -4.89
CA MET A 312 14.41 11.80 -5.19
C MET A 312 12.97 11.74 -4.66
N VAL A 313 12.75 12.17 -3.41
CA VAL A 313 11.40 12.23 -2.81
C VAL A 313 10.52 13.24 -3.53
N ALA A 314 11.04 14.42 -3.84
CA ALA A 314 10.31 15.45 -4.57
C ALA A 314 9.93 14.99 -5.99
N LEU A 315 10.82 14.26 -6.66
CA LEU A 315 10.56 13.64 -7.95
C LEU A 315 9.47 12.56 -7.86
N ALA A 316 9.56 11.65 -6.89
CA ALA A 316 8.52 10.63 -6.66
C ALA A 316 7.15 11.28 -6.41
N ARG A 317 7.09 12.36 -5.62
CA ARG A 317 5.86 13.14 -5.40
C ARG A 317 5.33 13.73 -6.70
N ARG A 318 6.20 14.32 -7.53
CA ARG A 318 5.80 14.97 -8.78
C ARG A 318 5.35 13.94 -9.83
N ILE A 319 6.01 12.79 -9.92
CA ILE A 319 5.57 11.63 -10.70
C ILE A 319 4.14 11.26 -10.29
N ALA A 320 3.87 11.07 -8.99
CA ALA A 320 2.53 10.69 -8.52
C ALA A 320 1.43 11.67 -8.94
N VAL A 321 1.73 12.98 -8.95
CA VAL A 321 0.79 14.03 -9.38
C VAL A 321 0.57 13.99 -10.90
N ILE A 322 1.63 13.77 -11.67
CA ILE A 322 1.54 13.73 -13.14
C ILE A 322 0.81 12.47 -13.60
N LEU A 323 1.09 11.30 -13.01
CA LEU A 323 0.37 10.06 -13.34
C LEU A 323 -1.14 10.21 -13.12
N HIS A 324 -1.55 10.86 -12.03
CA HIS A 324 -2.96 11.16 -11.79
C HIS A 324 -3.55 12.04 -12.88
N ARG A 325 -2.80 13.05 -13.33
CA ARG A 325 -3.24 14.01 -14.34
C ARG A 325 -3.33 13.37 -15.72
N MET A 326 -2.34 12.55 -16.09
CA MET A 326 -2.35 11.71 -17.30
C MET A 326 -3.57 10.79 -17.33
N TRP A 327 -3.94 10.19 -16.19
CA TRP A 327 -5.13 9.35 -16.10
C TRP A 327 -6.42 10.17 -16.25
N LYS A 328 -6.55 11.29 -15.53
CA LYS A 328 -7.76 12.15 -15.62
C LYS A 328 -7.97 12.78 -16.99
N ASP A 329 -6.89 13.19 -17.63
CA ASP A 329 -6.95 13.95 -18.88
C ASP A 329 -6.83 13.03 -20.11
N ASP A 330 -6.72 11.72 -19.91
CA ASP A 330 -6.53 10.71 -20.97
C ASP A 330 -5.29 10.97 -21.87
N THR A 331 -4.22 11.55 -21.30
CA THR A 331 -3.04 11.99 -22.06
C THR A 331 -1.76 11.23 -21.70
N ASP A 332 -0.93 10.99 -22.71
CA ASP A 332 0.43 10.46 -22.55
C ASP A 332 1.38 11.48 -21.91
N PHE A 333 2.51 10.98 -21.42
CA PHE A 333 3.55 11.81 -20.83
C PHE A 333 4.19 12.73 -21.88
N ARG A 334 4.11 14.03 -21.65
CA ARG A 334 4.76 15.05 -22.49
C ARG A 334 6.23 15.20 -22.10
N PHE A 335 7.11 14.83 -23.03
CA PHE A 335 8.57 14.91 -22.87
C PHE A 335 9.10 16.34 -22.85
N ASP A 336 8.36 17.22 -23.54
CA ASP A 336 8.64 18.64 -23.64
C ASP A 336 7.49 19.42 -23.00
N LEU A 337 7.81 20.24 -22.02
CA LEU A 337 6.92 21.29 -21.55
C LEU A 337 7.57 22.62 -21.92
N PRO A 338 6.83 23.57 -22.52
CA PRO A 338 7.29 24.96 -22.53
C PRO A 338 7.54 25.32 -21.06
N VAL A 339 8.73 25.82 -20.79
CA VAL A 339 9.20 26.10 -19.43
C VAL A 339 8.25 27.12 -18.80
N PHE A 340 7.30 26.66 -17.97
CA PHE A 340 6.52 27.58 -17.15
C PHE A 340 7.47 28.23 -16.14
N PRO A 341 7.50 29.58 -16.04
CA PRO A 341 8.27 30.28 -15.03
C PRO A 341 7.86 29.77 -13.65
N ALA A 342 8.83 29.57 -12.77
CA ALA A 342 8.57 29.15 -11.41
C ALA A 342 7.80 30.27 -10.67
N GLY A 343 6.50 30.07 -10.46
CA GLY A 343 5.69 30.79 -9.47
C GLY A 343 5.70 30.08 -8.12
#